data_AF-A0A924A8D4-F1
#
_entry.id   AF-A0A924A8D4-F1
#
_cell.length_a   1.000
_cell.length_b   1.000
_cell.length_c   1.000
_cell.angle_alpha   90.00
_cell.angle_beta   90.00
_cell.angle_gamma   90.00
#
_symmetry.space_group_name_H-M   'P 1'
#
loop_
_entity.id
_entity.type
_entity.pdbx_description
1 polymer ?
#
loop_
_entity_poly.entity_id
_entity_poly.type
_entity_poly.pdbx_seq_one_letter_code
_entity_poly.pdbx_strand_id
1 'polypeptide(L)'
;MDRRKFIQLSGGSMAALIINPLPFSNLPPQYLLALPDEVYATAGGKLLPLSSTDKLTWSNRDIIVTLKQQTTQLGIEVQSPTLPLSNVQLKWKYTANPTSKYLGDHWERTYGDVSWQSPEASKKMPWYFMEYDGKDTHCFGVKTGGNSICYWLAGSSSIQLIMDTNSGGEGVQLGTRKLHAADIITTKSTTNETPFTTGKRFCKMMCAAPKLTKQPVYGINDWYFAYGNNSSALILKHTALLASLVTNTENRPFSVIDAGWAKYSPFVPDDGGWGDDFSKPNDKFKDMGKLATDIKNLGMHPGLWTRPLCAKYNDVKSLLLPSIEGRNDVKQPVLDPTIEENIERIKSNFTLYKQWGYEMVKHDFSTYDIYGKWGFEMKDSMTPAGWHMNDNTKTNAEIILHLYKAIRQAAGDMY
;
A
#
# COMPACT_ATOMS: atom_id res chain seq x y z
N MET A 1 57.34 21.92 38.44
CA MET A 1 55.93 21.89 37.97
C MET A 1 55.65 23.20 37.27
N ASP A 2 55.78 23.21 35.95
CA ASP A 2 55.83 24.44 35.15
C ASP A 2 54.47 24.65 34.44
N ARG A 3 53.69 25.62 34.94
CA ARG A 3 52.31 25.90 34.54
C ARG A 3 52.16 26.50 33.13
N ARG A 4 53.25 26.64 32.36
CA ARG A 4 53.23 27.24 31.01
C ARG A 4 53.15 26.25 29.84
N LYS A 5 53.24 24.93 30.07
CA LYS A 5 53.14 23.92 28.99
C LYS A 5 51.78 23.23 28.86
N PHE A 6 50.79 23.58 29.69
CA PHE A 6 49.45 22.98 29.63
C PHE A 6 48.46 23.71 28.69
N ILE A 7 48.81 24.91 28.21
CA ILE A 7 47.92 25.76 27.38
C ILE A 7 48.31 25.77 25.89
N GLN A 8 49.35 25.03 25.48
CA GLN A 8 49.84 25.02 24.07
C GLN A 8 49.66 23.69 23.32
N LEU A 9 48.98 22.69 23.91
CA LEU A 9 48.62 21.44 23.21
C LEU A 9 47.10 21.22 23.09
N SER A 10 46.31 22.25 23.37
CA SER A 10 44.84 22.27 23.24
C SER A 10 44.36 22.99 21.98
N GLY A 11 45.26 23.26 21.03
CA GLY A 11 44.97 24.05 19.83
C GLY A 11 45.26 23.24 18.58
N GLY A 12 44.20 22.84 17.86
CA GLY A 12 44.32 22.42 16.47
C GLY A 12 43.88 20.98 16.16
N SER A 13 42.64 20.61 16.51
CA SER A 13 41.90 19.55 15.82
C SER A 13 40.39 19.79 15.94
N MET A 14 39.93 21.01 15.66
CA MET A 14 38.58 21.19 15.13
C MET A 14 38.67 21.03 13.62
N ALA A 15 38.80 19.77 13.19
CA ALA A 15 38.29 19.42 11.87
C ALA A 15 36.78 19.66 11.96
N ALA A 16 36.30 20.66 11.22
CA ALA A 16 34.90 20.96 11.10
C ALA A 16 34.17 19.70 10.61
N LEU A 17 33.59 18.98 11.55
CA LEU A 17 32.47 18.10 11.32
C LEU A 17 31.34 19.00 10.82
N ILE A 18 31.27 19.20 9.51
CA ILE A 18 30.07 19.69 8.85
C ILE A 18 29.05 18.56 8.99
N ILE A 19 28.45 18.47 10.19
CA ILE A 19 27.27 17.68 10.46
C ILE A 19 26.15 18.48 9.84
N ASN A 20 25.70 18.09 8.66
CA ASN A 20 24.48 18.64 8.10
C ASN A 20 23.35 18.11 8.99
N PRO A 21 22.66 18.98 9.76
CA PRO A 21 21.66 18.52 10.74
C PRO A 21 20.42 17.92 10.06
N LEU A 22 20.29 18.12 8.75
CA LEU A 22 19.14 17.70 7.98
C LEU A 22 19.62 17.05 6.68
N PRO A 23 19.02 15.94 6.25
CA PRO A 23 19.43 15.23 5.06
C PRO A 23 18.92 15.93 3.79
N PHE A 24 18.69 17.25 3.79
CA PHE A 24 18.22 17.96 2.60
C PHE A 24 19.39 18.45 1.73
N SER A 25 19.17 18.47 0.42
CA SER A 25 20.08 19.09 -0.55
C SER A 25 20.03 20.61 -0.40
N ASN A 26 21.18 21.27 -0.58
CA ASN A 26 21.30 22.73 -0.49
C ASN A 26 20.82 23.48 -1.76
N LEU A 27 20.08 22.83 -2.67
CA LEU A 27 19.62 23.42 -3.93
C LEU A 27 18.24 24.10 -3.78
N PRO A 28 18.11 25.42 -4.02
CA PRO A 28 16.81 26.09 -4.03
C PRO A 28 16.03 25.81 -5.33
N PRO A 29 14.69 25.72 -5.31
CA PRO A 29 13.79 25.70 -4.16
C PRO A 29 13.22 24.29 -3.99
N GLN A 30 14.03 23.31 -3.58
CA GLN A 30 13.56 21.92 -3.46
C GLN A 30 14.18 21.27 -2.22
N TYR A 31 13.37 21.00 -1.20
CA TYR A 31 13.77 20.22 -0.02
C TYR A 31 13.90 18.74 -0.37
N LEU A 32 14.73 18.40 -1.36
CA LEU A 32 15.02 17.01 -1.71
C LEU A 32 16.01 16.41 -0.73
N LEU A 33 15.84 15.13 -0.43
CA LEU A 33 16.83 14.37 0.32
C LEU A 33 18.17 14.37 -0.43
N ALA A 34 19.27 14.56 0.30
CA ALA A 34 20.62 14.32 -0.18
C ALA A 34 20.75 12.86 -0.63
N LEU A 35 21.78 12.57 -1.45
CA LEU A 35 22.05 11.20 -1.86
C LEU A 35 22.41 10.32 -0.64
N PRO A 36 22.02 9.03 -0.64
CA PRO A 36 22.31 8.12 0.46
C PRO A 36 23.81 7.95 0.70
N ASP A 37 24.17 7.66 1.94
CA ASP A 37 25.54 7.35 2.35
C ASP A 37 25.90 5.89 2.06
N GLU A 38 24.91 5.00 2.14
CA GLU A 38 25.06 3.57 1.96
C GLU A 38 23.87 3.02 1.16
N VAL A 39 24.14 2.08 0.25
CA VAL A 39 23.13 1.35 -0.51
C VAL A 39 23.40 -0.15 -0.37
N TYR A 40 22.34 -0.90 -0.09
CA TYR A 40 22.38 -2.35 0.01
C TYR A 40 21.31 -2.98 -0.88
N ALA A 41 21.54 -4.21 -1.31
CA ALA A 41 20.54 -5.05 -1.94
C ALA A 41 20.49 -6.40 -1.24
N THR A 42 19.28 -6.91 -1.01
CA THR A 42 19.11 -8.30 -0.58
C THR A 42 18.79 -9.14 -1.80
N ALA A 43 19.69 -10.05 -2.17
CA ALA A 43 19.50 -10.92 -3.33
C ALA A 43 20.06 -12.32 -3.07
N GLY A 44 19.37 -13.36 -3.55
CA GLY A 44 19.74 -14.75 -3.28
C GLY A 44 19.88 -15.07 -1.79
N GLY A 45 19.03 -14.47 -0.94
CA GLY A 45 19.05 -14.65 0.51
C GLY A 45 20.20 -13.96 1.25
N LYS A 46 20.96 -13.07 0.60
CA LYS A 46 22.11 -12.38 1.20
C LYS A 46 21.97 -10.88 1.08
N LEU A 47 22.34 -10.16 2.15
CA LEU A 47 22.52 -8.72 2.12
C LEU A 47 23.88 -8.38 1.49
N LEU A 48 23.86 -7.57 0.44
CA LEU A 48 25.02 -7.18 -0.35
C LEU A 48 25.21 -5.66 -0.25
N PRO A 49 26.34 -5.16 0.27
CA PRO A 49 26.67 -3.74 0.20
C PRO A 49 27.04 -3.37 -1.24
N LEU A 50 26.47 -2.28 -1.77
CA LEU A 50 26.81 -1.77 -3.09
C LEU A 50 27.89 -0.69 -2.97
N SER A 51 28.71 -0.56 -4.01
CA SER A 51 29.73 0.48 -4.11
C SER A 51 29.40 1.46 -5.23
N SER A 52 29.81 2.71 -5.07
CA SER A 52 29.61 3.77 -6.06
C SER A 52 30.82 4.71 -6.08
N THR A 53 31.15 5.20 -7.26
CA THR A 53 32.19 6.24 -7.47
C THR A 53 31.61 7.64 -7.62
N ASP A 54 30.32 7.75 -7.98
CA ASP A 54 29.63 9.00 -8.31
C ASP A 54 28.45 9.32 -7.36
N LYS A 55 28.18 8.42 -6.40
CA LYS A 55 27.00 8.39 -5.51
C LYS A 55 25.65 8.27 -6.22
N LEU A 56 25.61 8.16 -7.55
CA LEU A 56 24.40 8.07 -8.36
C LEU A 56 24.17 6.64 -8.87
N THR A 57 25.23 5.92 -9.21
CA THR A 57 25.18 4.54 -9.67
C THR A 57 25.90 3.65 -8.68
N TRP A 58 25.15 2.76 -8.04
CA TRP A 58 25.62 1.82 -7.05
C TRP A 58 25.57 0.41 -7.64
N SER A 59 26.61 -0.39 -7.43
CA SER A 59 26.67 -1.75 -7.98
C SER A 59 27.37 -2.75 -7.07
N ASN A 60 26.96 -4.01 -7.20
CA ASN A 60 27.66 -5.17 -6.68
C ASN A 60 27.26 -6.37 -7.53
N ARG A 61 28.25 -7.07 -8.13
CA ARG A 61 28.02 -8.12 -9.14
C ARG A 61 27.20 -7.56 -10.32
N ASP A 62 26.08 -8.20 -10.63
CA ASP A 62 25.14 -7.83 -11.69
C ASP A 62 24.00 -6.94 -11.19
N ILE A 63 23.95 -6.62 -9.89
CA ILE A 63 22.95 -5.72 -9.31
C ILE A 63 23.40 -4.28 -9.51
N ILE A 64 22.53 -3.47 -10.11
CA ILE A 64 22.76 -2.04 -10.34
C ILE A 64 21.58 -1.26 -9.80
N VAL A 65 21.86 -0.28 -8.93
CA VAL A 65 20.88 0.69 -8.43
C VAL A 65 21.29 2.07 -8.95
N THR A 66 20.44 2.70 -9.73
CA THR A 66 20.66 4.04 -10.28
C THR A 66 19.70 5.04 -9.65
N LEU A 67 20.26 6.11 -9.10
CA LEU A 67 19.55 7.22 -8.50
C LEU A 67 19.35 8.33 -9.54
N LYS A 68 18.10 8.59 -9.90
CA LYS A 68 17.69 9.61 -10.88
C LYS A 68 17.24 10.86 -10.14
N GLN A 69 18.17 11.78 -9.88
CA GLN A 69 17.83 13.09 -9.33
C GLN A 69 17.00 13.88 -10.35
N GLN A 70 15.81 14.27 -9.93
CA GLN A 70 14.95 15.20 -10.65
C GLN A 70 14.74 16.43 -9.78
N THR A 71 14.06 17.45 -10.30
CA THR A 71 13.85 18.69 -9.56
C THR A 71 13.09 18.44 -8.25
N THR A 72 12.04 17.59 -8.26
CA THR A 72 11.10 17.40 -7.14
C THR A 72 11.11 16.00 -6.51
N GLN A 73 11.92 15.08 -7.04
CA GLN A 73 11.95 13.69 -6.58
C GLN A 73 13.32 13.04 -6.85
N LEU A 74 13.57 11.94 -6.15
CA LEU A 74 14.68 11.02 -6.43
C LEU A 74 14.10 9.69 -6.91
N GLY A 75 14.19 9.41 -8.21
CA GLY A 75 13.74 8.15 -8.79
C GLY A 75 14.78 7.04 -8.59
N ILE A 76 14.31 5.82 -8.31
CA ILE A 76 15.16 4.67 -8.05
C ILE A 76 14.94 3.62 -9.14
N GLU A 77 15.97 3.39 -9.96
CA GLU A 77 15.99 2.32 -10.95
C GLU A 77 16.86 1.17 -10.46
N VAL A 78 16.41 -0.06 -10.63
CA VAL A 78 17.11 -1.27 -10.18
C VAL A 78 17.19 -2.30 -11.31
N GLN A 79 18.33 -2.95 -11.43
CA GLN A 79 18.56 -4.11 -12.30
C GLN A 79 19.16 -5.24 -11.47
N SER A 80 18.73 -6.47 -11.73
CA SER A 80 19.28 -7.69 -11.12
C SER A 80 19.07 -8.85 -12.10
N PRO A 81 19.93 -8.97 -13.14
CA PRO A 81 19.68 -9.89 -14.24
C PRO A 81 19.68 -11.37 -13.90
N THR A 82 20.54 -11.80 -12.98
CA THR A 82 20.72 -13.22 -12.68
C THR A 82 20.29 -13.59 -11.26
N LEU A 83 20.28 -12.63 -10.33
CA LEU A 83 19.94 -12.88 -8.93
C LEU A 83 18.48 -12.50 -8.63
N PRO A 84 17.71 -13.38 -7.97
CA PRO A 84 16.41 -13.01 -7.40
C PRO A 84 16.58 -11.89 -6.37
N LEU A 85 15.91 -10.77 -6.59
CA LEU A 85 16.06 -9.55 -5.78
C LEU A 85 14.89 -9.42 -4.78
N SER A 86 15.19 -9.44 -3.49
CA SER A 86 14.19 -9.30 -2.43
C SER A 86 13.94 -7.87 -2.01
N ASN A 87 14.98 -7.04 -1.94
CA ASN A 87 14.82 -5.60 -1.67
C ASN A 87 16.06 -4.80 -2.06
N VAL A 88 15.86 -3.48 -2.17
CA VAL A 88 16.92 -2.47 -2.14
C VAL A 88 16.73 -1.59 -0.92
N GLN A 89 17.82 -1.28 -0.23
CA GLN A 89 17.84 -0.45 0.96
C GLN A 89 18.76 0.75 0.72
N LEU A 90 18.22 1.95 0.96
CA LEU A 90 18.98 3.19 0.97
C LEU A 90 19.09 3.67 2.41
N LYS A 91 20.27 4.15 2.81
CA LYS A 91 20.53 4.60 4.18
C LYS A 91 21.25 5.93 4.19
N TRP A 92 20.76 6.81 5.05
CA TRP A 92 21.29 8.14 5.33
C TRP A 92 21.73 8.20 6.78
N LYS A 93 22.92 8.74 7.02
CA LYS A 93 23.34 9.18 8.35
C LYS A 93 22.50 10.39 8.71
N TYR A 94 21.92 10.34 9.89
CA TYR A 94 20.97 11.35 10.34
C TYR A 94 21.21 11.63 11.82
N THR A 95 21.00 12.86 12.29
CA THR A 95 21.07 13.16 13.72
C THR A 95 19.76 13.83 14.11
N ALA A 96 18.85 13.05 14.67
CA ALA A 96 17.57 13.57 15.13
C ALA A 96 17.78 14.52 16.31
N ASN A 97 16.98 15.59 16.38
CA ASN A 97 16.89 16.38 17.60
C ASN A 97 16.37 15.46 18.74
N PRO A 98 16.95 15.47 19.96
CA PRO A 98 16.50 14.65 21.08
C PRO A 98 15.01 14.75 21.41
N THR A 99 14.37 15.88 21.08
CA THR A 99 12.93 16.10 21.31
C THR A 99 12.04 15.68 20.14
N SER A 100 12.63 15.16 19.05
CA SER A 100 11.89 14.83 17.85
C SER A 100 10.84 13.75 18.09
N LYS A 101 9.70 13.90 17.43
CA LYS A 101 8.62 12.93 17.42
C LYS A 101 8.29 12.53 16.00
N TYR A 102 8.10 11.24 15.77
CA TYR A 102 7.80 10.66 14.47
C TYR A 102 6.36 10.15 14.42
N LEU A 103 5.70 10.39 13.29
CA LEU A 103 4.37 9.88 12.97
C LEU A 103 4.46 9.15 11.62
N GLY A 104 4.32 7.83 11.65
CA GLY A 104 4.23 6.98 10.46
C GLY A 104 2.81 6.46 10.24
N ASP A 105 2.64 5.67 9.19
CA ASP A 105 1.39 4.99 8.84
C ASP A 105 1.41 3.49 9.20
N HIS A 106 0.39 2.74 8.80
CA HIS A 106 0.31 1.27 8.82
C HIS A 106 0.00 0.71 7.42
N TRP A 107 0.17 -0.60 7.24
CA TRP A 107 0.06 -1.25 5.93
C TRP A 107 -1.36 -1.22 5.33
N GLU A 108 -2.38 -1.53 6.13
CA GLU A 108 -3.77 -1.60 5.66
C GLU A 108 -4.70 -0.58 6.34
N ARG A 109 -4.52 -0.36 7.64
CA ARG A 109 -5.31 0.53 8.49
C ARG A 109 -4.54 0.79 9.78
N THR A 110 -4.90 1.85 10.50
CA THR A 110 -4.15 2.36 11.66
C THR A 110 -4.31 1.57 12.96
N TYR A 111 -5.15 0.53 13.00
CA TYR A 111 -5.46 -0.32 14.18
C TYR A 111 -5.68 0.39 15.54
N GLY A 112 -5.88 1.71 15.53
CA GLY A 112 -5.96 2.54 16.74
C GLY A 112 -4.64 2.85 17.43
N ASP A 113 -3.47 2.55 16.84
CA ASP A 113 -2.15 2.69 17.49
C ASP A 113 -1.21 3.74 16.85
N VAL A 114 -1.67 4.43 15.80
CA VAL A 114 -0.94 5.54 15.17
C VAL A 114 -0.88 6.77 16.08
N SER A 115 0.35 7.19 16.42
CA SER A 115 0.63 8.31 17.32
C SER A 115 2.01 8.91 17.07
N TRP A 116 2.25 10.13 17.57
CA TRP A 116 3.57 10.77 17.59
C TRP A 116 4.45 10.08 18.64
N GLN A 117 5.51 9.42 18.21
CA GLN A 117 6.38 8.59 19.06
C GLN A 117 7.84 9.05 19.00
N SER A 118 8.65 8.66 19.97
CA SER A 118 10.10 8.88 19.88
C SER A 118 10.69 8.04 18.72
N PRO A 119 11.84 8.43 18.14
CA PRO A 119 12.47 7.67 17.06
C PRO A 119 12.75 6.21 17.47
N GLU A 120 12.35 5.25 16.63
CA GLU A 120 12.54 3.82 16.85
C GLU A 120 13.04 3.17 15.55
N ALA A 121 14.30 2.74 15.55
CA ALA A 121 14.96 2.24 14.34
C ALA A 121 14.41 0.90 13.82
N SER A 122 13.66 0.15 14.64
CA SER A 122 13.01 -1.11 14.26
C SER A 122 11.58 -0.94 13.73
N LYS A 123 10.94 0.21 14.00
CA LYS A 123 9.54 0.41 13.63
C LYS A 123 9.42 0.68 12.13
N LYS A 124 8.73 -0.21 11.43
CA LYS A 124 8.38 -0.01 10.01
C LYS A 124 7.31 1.06 9.89
N MET A 125 7.57 2.08 9.08
CA MET A 125 6.63 3.13 8.71
C MET A 125 6.36 3.04 7.20
N PRO A 126 5.26 2.36 6.80
CA PRO A 126 4.87 2.20 5.40
C PRO A 126 4.70 3.53 4.69
N TRP A 127 5.16 3.59 3.43
CA TRP A 127 5.00 4.69 2.48
C TRP A 127 5.67 6.02 2.86
N TYR A 128 5.43 6.52 4.06
CA TYR A 128 5.93 7.79 4.55
C TYR A 128 6.04 7.86 6.08
N PHE A 129 6.76 8.87 6.55
CA PHE A 129 6.68 9.34 7.93
C PHE A 129 6.87 10.86 8.00
N MET A 130 6.43 11.43 9.12
CA MET A 130 6.68 12.82 9.47
C MET A 130 7.48 12.88 10.75
N GLU A 131 8.46 13.76 10.79
CA GLU A 131 9.22 14.14 11.97
C GLU A 131 8.82 15.55 12.38
N TYR A 132 8.57 15.76 13.67
CA TYR A 132 8.40 17.07 14.27
C TYR A 132 9.49 17.26 15.32
N ASP A 133 10.38 18.22 15.11
CA ASP A 133 11.57 18.44 15.95
C ASP A 133 11.30 19.37 17.16
N GLY A 134 10.05 19.82 17.32
CA GLY A 134 9.63 20.85 18.29
C GLY A 134 9.48 22.25 17.68
N LYS A 135 9.91 22.43 16.43
CA LYS A 135 9.80 23.70 15.68
C LYS A 135 9.29 23.45 14.27
N ASP A 136 9.99 22.63 13.51
CA ASP A 136 9.73 22.34 12.11
C ASP A 136 9.18 20.91 11.94
N THR A 137 8.39 20.71 10.89
CA THR A 137 7.91 19.40 10.44
C THR A 137 8.63 18.99 9.17
N HIS A 138 9.18 17.79 9.16
CA HIS A 138 9.93 17.19 8.07
C HIS A 138 9.16 15.96 7.61
N CYS A 139 8.91 15.82 6.31
CA CYS A 139 8.20 14.66 5.78
C CYS A 139 9.05 13.92 4.77
N PHE A 140 9.00 12.60 4.85
CA PHE A 140 9.73 11.68 4.00
C PHE A 140 8.77 10.63 3.48
N GLY A 141 8.83 10.32 2.19
CA GLY A 141 7.86 9.40 1.60
C GLY A 141 8.23 8.99 0.19
N VAL A 142 7.41 8.10 -0.35
CA VAL A 142 7.46 7.71 -1.76
C VAL A 142 6.16 8.08 -2.45
N LYS A 143 6.22 8.39 -3.75
CA LYS A 143 5.01 8.63 -4.54
C LYS A 143 4.16 7.36 -4.67
N THR A 144 2.85 7.55 -4.78
CA THR A 144 1.91 6.45 -5.02
C THR A 144 2.15 5.81 -6.39
N GLY A 145 1.80 4.53 -6.52
CA GLY A 145 1.97 3.79 -7.78
C GLY A 145 3.39 3.32 -8.07
N GLY A 146 4.26 3.25 -7.05
CA GLY A 146 5.57 2.61 -7.15
C GLY A 146 5.48 1.11 -7.46
N ASN A 147 6.57 0.54 -7.96
CA ASN A 147 6.66 -0.88 -8.32
C ASN A 147 7.41 -1.71 -7.27
N SER A 148 7.48 -1.21 -6.03
CA SER A 148 7.96 -1.90 -4.84
C SER A 148 7.11 -1.52 -3.63
N ILE A 149 7.04 -2.38 -2.62
CA ILE A 149 6.38 -2.06 -1.36
C ILE A 149 7.40 -1.38 -0.45
N CYS A 150 7.14 -0.14 -0.06
CA CYS A 150 8.13 0.71 0.58
C CYS A 150 7.82 0.94 2.06
N TYR A 151 8.84 0.88 2.91
CA TYR A 151 8.75 1.37 4.29
C TYR A 151 10.03 2.08 4.74
N TRP A 152 9.85 2.99 5.67
CA TRP A 152 10.94 3.71 6.32
C TRP A 152 11.27 3.09 7.67
N LEU A 153 12.56 3.11 8.01
CA LEU A 153 13.07 2.92 9.37
C LEU A 153 13.81 4.20 9.76
N ALA A 154 13.36 4.88 10.79
CA ALA A 154 13.95 6.16 11.21
C ALA A 154 14.28 6.12 12.71
N GLY A 155 15.57 6.08 13.01
CA GLY A 155 16.11 6.18 14.36
C GLY A 155 16.78 7.53 14.61
N SER A 156 17.39 7.68 15.78
CA SER A 156 18.09 8.92 16.15
C SER A 156 19.38 9.18 15.36
N SER A 157 19.99 8.14 14.77
CA SER A 157 21.28 8.20 14.07
C SER A 157 21.23 7.87 12.57
N SER A 158 20.08 7.40 12.07
CA SER A 158 19.93 7.05 10.65
C SER A 158 18.47 7.04 10.21
N ILE A 159 18.28 7.32 8.93
CA ILE A 159 17.03 7.11 8.20
C ILE A 159 17.32 6.08 7.11
N GLN A 160 16.39 5.17 6.88
CA GLN A 160 16.50 4.13 5.88
C GLN A 160 15.18 4.00 5.12
N LEU A 161 15.27 3.76 3.82
CA LEU A 161 14.15 3.36 2.97
C LEU A 161 14.42 1.95 2.48
N ILE A 162 13.48 1.04 2.73
CA ILE A 162 13.49 -0.31 2.20
C ILE A 162 12.42 -0.38 1.12
N MET A 163 12.82 -0.80 -0.08
CA MET A 163 11.96 -1.07 -1.23
C MET A 163 11.90 -2.59 -1.42
N ASP A 164 10.84 -3.21 -0.91
CA ASP A 164 10.57 -4.65 -1.07
C ASP A 164 10.16 -4.94 -2.52
N THR A 165 10.94 -5.81 -3.16
CA THR A 165 10.76 -6.21 -4.55
C THR A 165 10.39 -7.69 -4.67
N ASN A 166 9.99 -8.36 -3.59
CA ASN A 166 9.65 -9.78 -3.67
C ASN A 166 8.47 -10.04 -4.63
N SER A 167 8.42 -11.26 -5.16
CA SER A 167 7.26 -11.86 -5.84
C SER A 167 6.80 -13.07 -5.03
N GLY A 168 5.64 -12.97 -4.38
CA GLY A 168 5.28 -13.85 -3.28
C GLY A 168 6.23 -13.64 -2.09
N GLY A 169 6.76 -14.73 -1.54
CA GLY A 169 7.72 -14.75 -0.43
C GLY A 169 9.19 -14.83 -0.85
N GLU A 170 9.49 -14.68 -2.14
CA GLU A 170 10.85 -14.80 -2.71
C GLU A 170 11.22 -13.59 -3.56
N GLY A 171 12.53 -13.40 -3.81
CA GLY A 171 13.00 -12.27 -4.61
C GLY A 171 12.48 -12.34 -6.06
N VAL A 172 12.11 -11.18 -6.63
CA VAL A 172 11.67 -11.10 -8.03
C VAL A 172 12.80 -11.48 -8.99
N GLN A 173 12.45 -12.17 -10.08
CA GLN A 173 13.36 -12.48 -11.18
C GLN A 173 13.25 -11.42 -12.28
N LEU A 174 14.03 -10.34 -12.18
CA LEU A 174 13.95 -9.24 -13.14
C LEU A 174 14.40 -9.64 -14.56
N GLY A 175 15.36 -10.57 -14.68
CA GLY A 175 16.05 -10.79 -15.94
C GLY A 175 16.65 -9.47 -16.45
N THR A 176 16.62 -9.23 -17.76
CA THR A 176 17.17 -7.99 -18.33
C THR A 176 16.33 -6.74 -18.06
N ARG A 177 15.21 -6.85 -17.33
CA ARG A 177 14.34 -5.73 -17.01
C ARG A 177 15.02 -4.79 -16.03
N LYS A 178 14.82 -3.50 -16.28
CA LYS A 178 15.03 -2.44 -15.31
C LYS A 178 13.71 -2.14 -14.60
N LEU A 179 13.71 -2.24 -13.27
CA LEU A 179 12.59 -1.90 -12.40
C LEU A 179 12.72 -0.45 -11.94
N HIS A 180 11.71 0.39 -12.20
CA HIS A 180 11.56 1.66 -11.48
C HIS A 180 10.90 1.39 -10.13
N ALA A 181 11.69 1.25 -9.07
CA ALA A 181 11.20 0.80 -7.76
C ALA A 181 10.28 1.83 -7.11
N ALA A 182 10.78 3.07 -6.94
CA ALA A 182 10.05 4.14 -6.28
C ALA A 182 10.55 5.52 -6.70
N ASP A 183 9.71 6.53 -6.46
CA ASP A 183 10.11 7.95 -6.48
C ASP A 183 10.03 8.50 -5.06
N ILE A 184 11.19 8.85 -4.51
CA ILE A 184 11.30 9.42 -3.16
C ILE A 184 11.00 10.91 -3.24
N ILE A 185 10.20 11.38 -2.29
CA ILE A 185 9.87 12.79 -2.14
C ILE A 185 9.95 13.19 -0.68
N THR A 186 10.32 14.45 -0.45
CA THR A 186 10.45 15.02 0.88
C THR A 186 9.93 16.45 0.90
N THR A 187 9.54 16.94 2.07
CA THR A 187 9.24 18.36 2.28
C THR A 187 9.60 18.79 3.69
N LYS A 188 9.77 20.10 3.88
CA LYS A 188 9.81 20.76 5.18
C LYS A 188 8.60 21.67 5.36
N SER A 189 8.21 21.94 6.60
CA SER A 189 7.25 22.97 6.97
C SER A 189 7.73 24.36 6.56
N THR A 190 6.82 25.23 6.18
CA THR A 190 7.10 26.68 6.07
C THR A 190 6.96 27.37 7.43
N THR A 191 7.40 28.62 7.54
CA THR A 191 7.27 29.42 8.77
C THR A 191 5.82 29.39 9.30
N ASN A 192 5.65 29.03 10.58
CA ASN A 192 4.36 28.92 11.27
C ASN A 192 3.37 27.89 10.70
N GLU A 193 3.83 26.94 9.86
CA GLU A 193 2.98 25.85 9.37
C GLU A 193 2.87 24.74 10.44
N THR A 194 1.64 24.31 10.75
CA THR A 194 1.41 23.22 11.71
C THR A 194 1.76 21.86 11.10
N PRO A 195 2.12 20.85 11.92
CA PRO A 195 2.37 19.49 11.42
C PRO A 195 1.22 18.92 10.58
N PHE A 196 -0.04 19.21 10.96
CA PHE A 196 -1.22 18.81 10.22
C PHE A 196 -1.27 19.44 8.81
N THR A 197 -0.95 20.72 8.70
CA THR A 197 -0.96 21.44 7.41
C THR A 197 0.15 20.96 6.50
N THR A 198 1.36 20.79 7.06
CA THR A 198 2.50 20.20 6.34
C THR A 198 2.18 18.78 5.86
N GLY A 199 1.60 17.94 6.71
CA GLY A 199 1.19 16.58 6.34
C GLY A 199 0.15 16.54 5.23
N LYS A 200 -0.90 17.39 5.32
CA LYS A 200 -1.91 17.51 4.25
C LYS A 200 -1.29 17.92 2.91
N ARG A 201 -0.35 18.86 2.93
CA ARG A 201 0.40 19.27 1.73
C ARG A 201 1.26 18.13 1.21
N PHE A 202 1.94 17.40 2.08
CA PHE A 202 2.78 16.28 1.71
C PHE A 202 2.00 15.12 1.08
N CYS A 203 0.83 14.76 1.60
CA CYS A 203 -0.02 13.73 0.99
C CYS A 203 -0.44 14.09 -0.45
N LYS A 204 -0.67 15.38 -0.74
CA LYS A 204 -0.91 15.85 -2.12
C LYS A 204 0.33 15.73 -3.02
N MET A 205 1.52 15.91 -2.46
CA MET A 205 2.77 15.76 -3.20
C MET A 205 3.06 14.29 -3.53
N MET A 206 2.73 13.37 -2.63
CA MET A 206 2.91 11.92 -2.83
C MET A 206 1.96 11.35 -3.90
N CYS A 207 0.76 11.90 -4.05
CA CYS A 207 -0.23 11.41 -5.02
C CYS A 207 -0.53 12.48 -6.08
N ALA A 208 0.11 12.38 -7.24
CA ALA A 208 -0.03 13.38 -8.31
C ALA A 208 -1.43 13.45 -8.94
N ALA A 209 -2.15 12.32 -8.94
CA ALA A 209 -3.48 12.20 -9.54
C ALA A 209 -4.45 11.51 -8.57
N PRO A 210 -4.81 12.15 -7.43
CA PRO A 210 -5.69 11.54 -6.46
C PRO A 210 -7.08 11.35 -7.08
N LYS A 211 -7.69 10.19 -6.84
CA LYS A 211 -9.07 9.92 -7.20
C LYS A 211 -9.97 10.39 -6.07
N LEU A 212 -10.48 11.61 -6.20
CA LEU A 212 -11.39 12.21 -5.24
C LEU A 212 -12.83 12.00 -5.68
N THR A 213 -13.73 11.80 -4.72
CA THR A 213 -15.16 11.71 -4.97
C THR A 213 -15.74 13.11 -5.23
N LYS A 214 -16.77 13.19 -6.08
CA LYS A 214 -17.41 14.48 -6.42
C LYS A 214 -18.19 15.05 -5.24
N GLN A 215 -18.74 14.18 -4.40
CA GLN A 215 -19.47 14.48 -3.18
C GLN A 215 -18.98 13.53 -2.06
N PRO A 216 -19.22 13.87 -0.78
CA PRO A 216 -18.94 12.96 0.32
C PRO A 216 -19.68 11.63 0.15
N VAL A 217 -18.98 10.51 0.26
CA VAL A 217 -19.56 9.17 0.27
C VAL A 217 -20.00 8.85 1.69
N TYR A 218 -21.29 8.57 1.85
CA TYR A 218 -21.90 8.21 3.12
C TYR A 218 -23.09 7.29 2.89
N GLY A 219 -23.54 6.58 3.93
CA GLY A 219 -24.69 5.70 3.84
C GLY A 219 -24.66 4.58 4.86
N ILE A 220 -25.32 3.47 4.50
CA ILE A 220 -25.47 2.28 5.33
C ILE A 220 -24.80 1.08 4.67
N ASN A 221 -24.36 0.15 5.49
CA ASN A 221 -23.79 -1.13 5.08
C ASN A 221 -24.35 -2.19 6.02
N ASP A 222 -24.88 -3.27 5.47
CA ASP A 222 -25.56 -4.29 6.26
C ASP A 222 -24.64 -5.25 7.02
N TRP A 223 -23.33 -5.23 6.75
CA TRP A 223 -22.36 -5.96 7.57
C TRP A 223 -22.48 -5.63 9.05
N TYR A 224 -22.76 -4.36 9.38
CA TYR A 224 -22.81 -3.87 10.77
C TYR A 224 -24.01 -4.41 11.58
N PHE A 225 -24.95 -5.13 10.97
CA PHE A 225 -26.07 -5.75 11.69
C PHE A 225 -26.46 -7.15 11.22
N ALA A 226 -26.17 -7.52 9.97
CA ALA A 226 -26.57 -8.79 9.38
C ALA A 226 -25.43 -9.81 9.24
N TYR A 227 -24.16 -9.38 9.17
CA TYR A 227 -22.97 -10.25 9.09
C TYR A 227 -23.11 -11.42 8.08
N GLY A 228 -23.57 -11.15 6.86
CA GLY A 228 -23.75 -12.19 5.82
C GLY A 228 -25.11 -12.93 5.86
N ASN A 229 -25.88 -12.79 6.94
CA ASN A 229 -27.24 -13.29 7.04
C ASN A 229 -28.26 -12.26 6.53
N ASN A 230 -28.14 -11.93 5.24
CA ASN A 230 -28.93 -10.91 4.57
C ASN A 230 -29.79 -11.48 3.42
N SER A 231 -30.71 -10.65 2.91
CA SER A 231 -31.61 -10.97 1.79
C SER A 231 -32.11 -9.68 1.12
N SER A 232 -32.61 -9.75 -0.12
CA SER A 232 -33.21 -8.59 -0.81
C SER A 232 -34.30 -7.90 0.03
N ALA A 233 -35.15 -8.69 0.69
CA ALA A 233 -36.24 -8.15 1.51
C ALA A 233 -35.72 -7.38 2.73
N LEU A 234 -34.67 -7.91 3.39
CA LEU A 234 -34.05 -7.23 4.53
C LEU A 234 -33.36 -5.94 4.09
N ILE A 235 -32.63 -5.97 2.98
CA ILE A 235 -31.97 -4.79 2.39
C ILE A 235 -33.01 -3.71 2.12
N LEU A 236 -34.06 -4.00 1.36
CA LEU A 236 -35.08 -3.00 1.00
C LEU A 236 -35.81 -2.44 2.22
N LYS A 237 -36.11 -3.28 3.22
CA LYS A 237 -36.70 -2.81 4.49
C LYS A 237 -35.78 -1.80 5.19
N HIS A 238 -34.49 -2.10 5.25
CA HIS A 238 -33.51 -1.22 5.88
C HIS A 238 -33.28 0.05 5.06
N THR A 239 -33.14 -0.06 3.73
CA THR A 239 -33.05 1.09 2.82
C THR A 239 -34.25 2.02 3.00
N ALA A 240 -35.48 1.51 3.03
CA ALA A 240 -36.69 2.33 3.18
C ALA A 240 -36.72 3.07 4.53
N LEU A 241 -36.36 2.38 5.62
CA LEU A 241 -36.29 3.00 6.94
C LEU A 241 -35.29 4.15 6.96
N LEU A 242 -34.08 3.93 6.45
CA LEU A 242 -32.99 4.91 6.56
C LEU A 242 -33.13 6.04 5.54
N ALA A 243 -33.65 5.76 4.36
CA ALA A 243 -34.00 6.78 3.38
C ALA A 243 -35.02 7.79 3.93
N SER A 244 -35.96 7.35 4.79
CA SER A 244 -36.95 8.23 5.42
C SER A 244 -36.33 9.29 6.35
N LEU A 245 -35.08 9.11 6.77
CA LEU A 245 -34.35 10.02 7.65
C LEU A 245 -33.49 11.03 6.86
N VAL A 246 -33.40 10.88 5.54
CA VAL A 246 -32.54 11.71 4.68
C VAL A 246 -33.20 13.06 4.45
N THR A 247 -32.53 14.14 4.89
CA THR A 247 -33.02 15.52 4.73
C THR A 247 -32.48 16.22 3.48
N ASN A 248 -31.32 15.78 2.96
CA ASN A 248 -30.72 16.31 1.74
C ASN A 248 -30.75 15.25 0.63
N THR A 249 -31.49 15.52 -0.45
CA THR A 249 -31.64 14.61 -1.59
C THR A 249 -30.75 14.95 -2.78
N GLU A 250 -29.92 16.01 -2.70
CA GLU A 250 -28.92 16.39 -3.71
C GLU A 250 -27.68 15.49 -3.68
N ASN A 251 -27.35 14.93 -2.50
CA ASN A 251 -26.33 13.91 -2.31
C ASN A 251 -26.97 12.76 -1.53
N ARG A 252 -27.54 11.77 -2.23
CA ARG A 252 -28.24 10.65 -1.58
C ARG A 252 -27.23 9.71 -0.92
N PRO A 253 -27.58 9.01 0.16
CA PRO A 253 -26.69 8.02 0.77
C PRO A 253 -26.64 6.74 -0.05
N PHE A 254 -25.58 5.96 0.14
CA PHE A 254 -25.48 4.60 -0.39
C PHE A 254 -26.19 3.58 0.52
N SER A 255 -26.85 2.60 -0.07
CA SER A 255 -27.27 1.37 0.58
C SER A 255 -26.38 0.24 0.09
N VAL A 256 -25.39 -0.14 0.88
CA VAL A 256 -24.40 -1.16 0.53
C VAL A 256 -24.89 -2.53 0.96
N ILE A 257 -24.97 -3.44 -0.02
CA ILE A 257 -25.14 -4.87 0.20
C ILE A 257 -23.75 -5.48 0.39
N ASP A 258 -23.44 -5.89 1.60
CA ASP A 258 -22.18 -6.50 1.98
C ASP A 258 -22.18 -8.02 1.70
N ALA A 259 -21.18 -8.74 2.24
CA ALA A 259 -21.02 -10.19 2.11
C ALA A 259 -22.35 -10.98 2.29
N GLY A 260 -22.45 -12.16 1.66
CA GLY A 260 -23.63 -13.05 1.76
C GLY A 260 -24.65 -12.97 0.62
N TRP A 261 -24.41 -12.16 -0.43
CA TRP A 261 -25.28 -12.07 -1.61
C TRP A 261 -24.91 -13.02 -2.75
N ALA A 262 -23.61 -13.32 -2.91
CA ALA A 262 -23.08 -14.13 -3.99
C ALA A 262 -23.44 -15.61 -3.81
N LYS A 263 -23.28 -16.39 -4.89
CA LYS A 263 -23.42 -17.85 -4.85
C LYS A 263 -22.40 -18.45 -3.90
N TYR A 264 -22.86 -19.23 -2.93
CA TYR A 264 -22.00 -19.89 -1.94
C TYR A 264 -21.17 -21.02 -2.55
N SER A 265 -20.00 -21.26 -1.95
CA SER A 265 -19.20 -22.45 -2.20
C SER A 265 -19.86 -23.69 -1.60
N PRO A 266 -19.88 -24.83 -2.31
CA PRO A 266 -20.37 -26.08 -1.74
C PRO A 266 -19.53 -26.58 -0.56
N PHE A 267 -18.30 -26.08 -0.40
CA PHE A 267 -17.42 -26.47 0.70
C PHE A 267 -17.52 -25.57 1.94
N VAL A 268 -18.02 -24.34 1.78
CA VAL A 268 -18.25 -23.37 2.85
C VAL A 268 -19.61 -22.67 2.65
N PRO A 269 -20.73 -23.42 2.75
CA PRO A 269 -22.06 -22.91 2.38
C PRO A 269 -22.59 -21.79 3.29
N ASP A 270 -22.03 -21.63 4.49
CA ASP A 270 -22.45 -20.64 5.49
C ASP A 270 -21.46 -19.46 5.62
N ASP A 271 -20.40 -19.42 4.82
CA ASP A 271 -19.42 -18.33 4.86
C ASP A 271 -19.88 -17.17 3.98
N GLY A 272 -20.42 -16.11 4.60
CA GLY A 272 -20.82 -14.89 3.90
C GLY A 272 -19.65 -14.17 3.21
N GLY A 273 -18.42 -14.33 3.72
CA GLY A 273 -17.20 -13.70 3.22
C GLY A 273 -16.48 -14.49 2.12
N TRP A 274 -16.95 -15.68 1.76
CA TRP A 274 -16.41 -16.49 0.67
C TRP A 274 -17.49 -16.89 -0.33
N GLY A 275 -17.36 -16.42 -1.58
CA GLY A 275 -18.27 -16.77 -2.68
C GLY A 275 -17.62 -17.73 -3.68
N ASP A 276 -18.42 -18.64 -4.24
CA ASP A 276 -18.01 -19.50 -5.36
C ASP A 276 -18.02 -18.73 -6.69
N ASP A 277 -19.07 -17.95 -6.91
CA ASP A 277 -19.27 -17.23 -8.16
C ASP A 277 -19.85 -15.85 -7.89
N PHE A 278 -18.96 -14.85 -7.85
CA PHE A 278 -19.30 -13.45 -7.69
C PHE A 278 -19.98 -12.83 -8.93
N SER A 279 -20.25 -13.60 -9.98
CA SER A 279 -21.11 -13.19 -11.09
C SER A 279 -22.57 -13.64 -10.90
N LYS A 280 -22.88 -14.40 -9.83
CA LYS A 280 -24.20 -15.01 -9.61
C LYS A 280 -24.69 -14.73 -8.20
N PRO A 281 -25.90 -14.18 -8.03
CA PRO A 281 -26.52 -14.09 -6.71
C PRO A 281 -27.02 -15.46 -6.23
N ASN A 282 -27.14 -15.63 -4.92
CA ASN A 282 -27.85 -16.77 -4.33
C ASN A 282 -29.37 -16.57 -4.30
N ASP A 283 -30.10 -17.57 -3.82
CA ASP A 283 -31.57 -17.60 -3.80
C ASP A 283 -32.22 -16.52 -2.94
N LYS A 284 -31.48 -15.91 -2.00
CA LYS A 284 -31.99 -14.80 -1.17
C LYS A 284 -32.01 -13.47 -1.93
N PHE A 285 -31.26 -13.37 -3.03
CA PHE A 285 -31.08 -12.13 -3.79
C PHE A 285 -31.71 -12.17 -5.18
N LYS A 286 -31.51 -13.28 -5.92
CA LYS A 286 -32.09 -13.56 -7.25
C LYS A 286 -31.80 -12.51 -8.33
N ASP A 287 -32.53 -11.41 -8.38
CA ASP A 287 -32.39 -10.38 -9.42
C ASP A 287 -31.69 -9.14 -8.85
N MET A 288 -30.38 -9.07 -9.06
CA MET A 288 -29.55 -7.97 -8.58
C MET A 288 -29.82 -6.65 -9.30
N GLY A 289 -30.29 -6.69 -10.56
CA GLY A 289 -30.62 -5.50 -11.33
C GLY A 289 -31.93 -4.86 -10.87
N LYS A 290 -32.94 -5.70 -10.61
CA LYS A 290 -34.18 -5.26 -9.96
C LYS A 290 -33.90 -4.69 -8.57
N LEU A 291 -33.08 -5.36 -7.76
CA LEU A 291 -32.74 -4.88 -6.42
C LEU A 291 -32.05 -3.51 -6.44
N ALA A 292 -31.10 -3.28 -7.36
CA ALA A 292 -30.47 -1.98 -7.52
C ALA A 292 -31.49 -0.89 -7.90
N THR A 293 -32.41 -1.20 -8.83
CA THR A 293 -33.51 -0.30 -9.21
C THR A 293 -34.42 0.02 -8.02
N ASP A 294 -34.80 -0.99 -7.23
CA ASP A 294 -35.66 -0.82 -6.06
C ASP A 294 -34.96 0.06 -4.99
N ILE A 295 -33.67 -0.10 -4.76
CA ILE A 295 -32.87 0.77 -3.86
C ILE A 295 -32.90 2.23 -4.34
N LYS A 296 -32.74 2.46 -5.65
CA LYS A 296 -32.83 3.83 -6.24
C LYS A 296 -34.20 4.44 -6.06
N ASN A 297 -35.26 3.65 -6.24
CA ASN A 297 -36.65 4.08 -6.05
C ASN A 297 -36.95 4.46 -4.60
N LEU A 298 -36.28 3.82 -3.64
CA LEU A 298 -36.35 4.19 -2.22
C LEU A 298 -35.52 5.44 -1.88
N GLY A 299 -34.77 6.01 -2.82
CA GLY A 299 -34.04 7.27 -2.64
C GLY A 299 -32.59 7.11 -2.19
N MET A 300 -31.96 5.95 -2.39
CA MET A 300 -30.55 5.70 -2.05
C MET A 300 -29.75 5.19 -3.26
N HIS A 301 -28.43 5.35 -3.24
CA HIS A 301 -27.54 4.80 -4.27
C HIS A 301 -27.19 3.33 -3.95
N PRO A 302 -27.30 2.39 -4.91
CA PRO A 302 -26.97 0.99 -4.66
C PRO A 302 -25.44 0.77 -4.62
N GLY A 303 -24.97 0.17 -3.53
CA GLY A 303 -23.59 -0.29 -3.38
C GLY A 303 -23.51 -1.81 -3.20
N LEU A 304 -22.41 -2.42 -3.63
CA LEU A 304 -22.21 -3.87 -3.57
C LEU A 304 -20.82 -4.24 -3.06
N TRP A 305 -20.71 -5.28 -2.23
CA TRP A 305 -19.43 -5.82 -1.80
C TRP A 305 -18.93 -6.95 -2.70
N THR A 306 -17.61 -7.09 -2.83
CA THR A 306 -16.99 -8.22 -3.54
C THR A 306 -15.63 -8.59 -2.95
N ARG A 307 -15.28 -9.88 -3.04
CA ARG A 307 -13.94 -10.43 -2.78
C ARG A 307 -13.41 -11.04 -4.08
N PRO A 308 -12.68 -10.27 -4.89
CA PRO A 308 -12.48 -10.58 -6.31
C PRO A 308 -11.56 -11.78 -6.56
N LEU A 309 -10.73 -12.16 -5.59
CA LEU A 309 -9.77 -13.26 -5.74
C LEU A 309 -10.31 -14.61 -5.28
N CYS A 310 -11.58 -14.71 -4.87
CA CYS A 310 -12.23 -16.00 -4.63
C CYS A 310 -12.27 -16.82 -5.93
N ALA A 311 -11.65 -18.00 -5.91
CA ALA A 311 -11.78 -18.97 -6.98
C ALA A 311 -12.99 -19.89 -6.74
N LYS A 312 -13.46 -20.51 -7.82
CA LYS A 312 -14.48 -21.55 -7.75
C LYS A 312 -13.91 -22.79 -7.09
N TYR A 313 -14.77 -23.55 -6.41
CA TYR A 313 -14.36 -24.79 -5.75
C TYR A 313 -13.73 -25.83 -6.70
N ASN A 314 -14.04 -25.74 -8.00
CA ASN A 314 -13.58 -26.63 -9.05
C ASN A 314 -12.70 -25.95 -10.11
N ASP A 315 -12.20 -24.73 -9.85
CA ASP A 315 -11.20 -24.13 -10.74
C ASP A 315 -9.93 -25.00 -10.78
N VAL A 316 -9.31 -25.07 -11.95
CA VAL A 316 -8.09 -25.86 -12.15
C VAL A 316 -6.92 -25.23 -11.41
N LYS A 317 -6.02 -26.07 -10.86
CA LYS A 317 -4.87 -25.61 -10.05
C LYS A 317 -3.97 -24.60 -10.75
N SER A 318 -3.89 -24.62 -12.08
CA SER A 318 -3.08 -23.68 -12.85
C SER A 318 -3.57 -22.24 -12.78
N LEU A 319 -4.81 -21.99 -12.31
CA LEU A 319 -5.37 -20.65 -12.10
C LEU A 319 -5.18 -20.13 -10.67
N LEU A 320 -4.65 -20.95 -9.76
CA LEU A 320 -4.68 -20.68 -8.32
C LEU A 320 -3.30 -20.29 -7.80
N LEU A 321 -3.28 -19.42 -6.80
CA LEU A 321 -2.10 -19.23 -5.97
C LEU A 321 -1.76 -20.52 -5.21
N PRO A 322 -0.48 -20.80 -4.96
CA PRO A 322 -0.09 -21.91 -4.10
C PRO A 322 -0.66 -21.75 -2.69
N SER A 323 -0.80 -22.86 -1.97
CA SER A 323 -1.13 -22.82 -0.54
C SER A 323 0.07 -22.31 0.26
N ILE A 324 -0.20 -21.43 1.23
CA ILE A 324 0.81 -20.86 2.12
C ILE A 324 0.31 -20.85 3.56
N GLU A 325 1.21 -20.72 4.54
CA GLU A 325 0.82 -20.50 5.93
C GLU A 325 -0.09 -19.26 6.05
N GLY A 326 -1.18 -19.39 6.83
CA GLY A 326 -2.22 -18.35 6.94
C GLY A 326 -3.26 -18.37 5.80
N ARG A 327 -3.01 -19.07 4.68
CA ARG A 327 -3.93 -19.26 3.56
C ARG A 327 -3.79 -20.67 2.96
N ASN A 328 -4.12 -21.68 3.77
CA ASN A 328 -3.99 -23.09 3.41
C ASN A 328 -5.30 -23.91 3.46
N ASP A 329 -6.44 -23.26 3.72
CA ASP A 329 -7.73 -23.94 3.60
C ASP A 329 -8.05 -24.21 2.12
N VAL A 330 -8.04 -25.48 1.75
CA VAL A 330 -8.35 -25.95 0.39
C VAL A 330 -9.79 -25.63 -0.03
N LYS A 331 -10.68 -25.32 0.92
CA LYS A 331 -12.07 -24.93 0.64
C LYS A 331 -12.20 -23.49 0.17
N GLN A 332 -11.14 -22.69 0.34
CA GLN A 332 -11.06 -21.28 -0.03
C GLN A 332 -9.90 -21.03 -1.02
N PRO A 333 -9.95 -21.62 -2.23
CA PRO A 333 -8.90 -21.45 -3.23
C PRO A 333 -8.84 -20.01 -3.75
N VAL A 334 -7.63 -19.44 -3.86
CA VAL A 334 -7.45 -18.05 -4.29
C VAL A 334 -6.90 -18.00 -5.71
N LEU A 335 -7.51 -17.17 -6.56
CA LEU A 335 -7.05 -16.91 -7.93
C LEU A 335 -5.68 -16.23 -7.92
N ASP A 336 -4.78 -16.64 -8.82
CA ASP A 336 -3.52 -15.95 -9.05
C ASP A 336 -3.72 -14.69 -9.91
N PRO A 337 -3.53 -13.47 -9.37
CA PRO A 337 -3.71 -12.22 -10.12
C PRO A 337 -2.60 -11.95 -11.15
N THR A 338 -1.60 -12.83 -11.28
CA THR A 338 -0.62 -12.77 -12.38
C THR A 338 -1.11 -13.42 -13.67
N ILE A 339 -2.24 -14.13 -13.62
CA ILE A 339 -2.83 -14.82 -14.78
C ILE A 339 -3.89 -13.93 -15.40
N GLU A 340 -3.71 -13.55 -16.68
CA GLU A 340 -4.61 -12.62 -17.37
C GLU A 340 -6.06 -13.15 -17.45
N GLU A 341 -6.27 -14.47 -17.55
CA GLU A 341 -7.61 -15.06 -17.50
C GLU A 341 -8.35 -14.71 -16.19
N ASN A 342 -7.64 -14.69 -15.06
CA ASN A 342 -8.22 -14.33 -13.77
C ASN A 342 -8.51 -12.82 -13.72
N ILE A 343 -7.65 -11.98 -14.30
CA ILE A 343 -7.87 -10.55 -14.40
C ILE A 343 -9.12 -10.23 -15.24
N GLU A 344 -9.28 -10.88 -16.39
CA GLU A 344 -10.48 -10.70 -17.23
C GLU A 344 -11.76 -11.20 -16.55
N ARG A 345 -11.68 -12.28 -15.77
CA ARG A 345 -12.79 -12.75 -14.93
C ARG A 345 -13.21 -11.69 -13.91
N ILE A 346 -12.24 -11.08 -13.22
CA ILE A 346 -12.49 -10.02 -12.23
C ILE A 346 -13.09 -8.79 -12.92
N LYS A 347 -12.51 -8.32 -14.03
CA LYS A 347 -13.04 -7.20 -14.82
C LYS A 347 -14.48 -7.44 -15.28
N SER A 348 -14.80 -8.68 -15.68
CA SER A 348 -16.15 -9.06 -16.09
C SER A 348 -17.15 -8.91 -14.95
N ASN A 349 -16.78 -9.27 -13.71
CA ASN A 349 -17.63 -9.07 -12.54
C ASN A 349 -17.91 -7.57 -12.28
N PHE A 350 -16.90 -6.70 -12.31
CA PHE A 350 -17.11 -5.27 -12.13
C PHE A 350 -17.97 -4.65 -13.25
N THR A 351 -17.78 -5.11 -14.49
CA THR A 351 -18.63 -4.70 -15.62
C THR A 351 -20.08 -5.14 -15.41
N LEU A 352 -20.29 -6.35 -14.92
CA LEU A 352 -21.62 -6.90 -14.60
C LEU A 352 -22.30 -6.11 -13.47
N TYR A 353 -21.57 -5.73 -12.43
CA TYR A 353 -22.14 -4.92 -11.33
C TYR A 353 -22.66 -3.58 -11.82
N LYS A 354 -21.90 -2.94 -12.73
CA LYS A 354 -22.36 -1.73 -13.40
C LYS A 354 -23.60 -1.98 -14.26
N GLN A 355 -23.66 -3.09 -15.00
CA GLN A 355 -24.82 -3.47 -15.81
C GLN A 355 -26.06 -3.72 -14.95
N TRP A 356 -25.91 -4.29 -13.76
CA TRP A 356 -26.99 -4.40 -12.76
C TRP A 356 -27.40 -3.03 -12.20
N GLY A 357 -26.62 -1.98 -12.41
CA GLY A 357 -26.96 -0.61 -12.00
C GLY A 357 -26.40 -0.21 -10.63
N TYR A 358 -25.42 -0.94 -10.09
CA TYR A 358 -24.67 -0.54 -8.90
C TYR A 358 -23.76 0.65 -9.20
N GLU A 359 -23.57 1.51 -8.20
CA GLU A 359 -22.85 2.78 -8.36
C GLU A 359 -21.61 2.88 -7.46
N MET A 360 -21.43 1.92 -6.56
CA MET A 360 -20.24 1.77 -5.71
C MET A 360 -19.94 0.29 -5.50
N VAL A 361 -18.66 -0.08 -5.50
CA VAL A 361 -18.23 -1.43 -5.14
C VAL A 361 -17.25 -1.40 -3.98
N LYS A 362 -17.64 -2.02 -2.85
CA LYS A 362 -16.74 -2.29 -1.72
C LYS A 362 -15.89 -3.52 -2.06
N HIS A 363 -14.64 -3.29 -2.42
CA HIS A 363 -13.64 -4.33 -2.67
C HIS A 363 -12.89 -4.65 -1.37
N ASP A 364 -12.82 -5.94 -1.01
CA ASP A 364 -12.25 -6.39 0.26
C ASP A 364 -11.26 -7.58 0.09
N PHE A 365 -10.54 -7.89 1.16
CA PHE A 365 -9.64 -9.05 1.33
C PHE A 365 -8.40 -9.20 0.43
N SER A 366 -8.25 -8.45 -0.68
CA SER A 366 -7.13 -8.67 -1.63
C SER A 366 -5.75 -8.81 -0.98
N THR A 367 -5.41 -7.99 0.01
CA THR A 367 -4.12 -8.07 0.71
C THR A 367 -3.96 -9.41 1.44
N TYR A 368 -4.99 -9.85 2.18
CA TYR A 368 -4.97 -11.13 2.88
C TYR A 368 -4.97 -12.31 1.89
N ASP A 369 -5.79 -12.24 0.84
CA ASP A 369 -5.87 -13.27 -0.19
C ASP A 369 -4.54 -13.47 -0.92
N ILE A 370 -3.80 -12.40 -1.18
CA ILE A 370 -2.49 -12.49 -1.83
C ILE A 370 -1.43 -12.99 -0.85
N TYR A 371 -1.41 -12.49 0.40
CA TYR A 371 -0.26 -12.67 1.29
C TYR A 371 -0.44 -13.63 2.46
N GLY A 372 -1.67 -14.03 2.77
CA GLY A 372 -2.00 -14.88 3.93
C GLY A 372 -1.81 -14.20 5.29
N LYS A 373 -1.70 -12.86 5.31
CA LYS A 373 -1.48 -12.05 6.52
C LYS A 373 -2.33 -10.78 6.48
N TRP A 374 -2.83 -10.39 7.65
CA TRP A 374 -3.34 -9.05 7.90
C TRP A 374 -2.19 -8.07 8.12
N GLY A 375 -2.42 -6.78 7.87
CA GLY A 375 -1.38 -5.76 7.98
C GLY A 375 -0.70 -5.69 9.36
N PHE A 376 -1.38 -6.03 10.45
CA PHE A 376 -0.78 -6.09 11.80
C PHE A 376 0.15 -7.31 12.00
N GLU A 377 0.05 -8.32 11.14
CA GLU A 377 0.89 -9.52 11.12
C GLU A 377 2.11 -9.35 10.20
N MET A 378 2.11 -8.34 9.33
CA MET A 378 3.18 -8.00 8.39
C MET A 378 4.35 -7.29 9.09
N LYS A 379 4.88 -7.91 10.15
CA LYS A 379 6.02 -7.44 10.94
C LYS A 379 7.30 -7.59 10.13
N ASP A 380 7.89 -8.79 10.10
CA ASP A 380 9.18 -9.02 9.45
C ASP A 380 9.07 -9.07 7.92
N SER A 381 7.98 -9.65 7.40
CA SER A 381 7.71 -9.83 5.98
C SER A 381 6.22 -9.66 5.66
N MET A 382 5.92 -9.31 4.40
CA MET A 382 4.54 -9.19 3.90
C MET A 382 3.80 -10.54 3.89
N THR A 383 4.53 -11.63 3.65
CA THR A 383 3.99 -12.99 3.48
C THR A 383 5.03 -14.03 3.96
N PRO A 384 4.67 -15.30 4.26
CA PRO A 384 5.64 -16.35 4.53
C PRO A 384 6.67 -16.50 3.39
N ALA A 385 7.90 -16.92 3.72
CA ALA A 385 8.94 -17.17 2.71
C ALA A 385 8.75 -18.50 1.98
N GLY A 386 9.51 -18.72 0.90
CA GLY A 386 9.59 -20.03 0.22
C GLY A 386 8.47 -20.34 -0.76
N TRP A 387 7.80 -19.31 -1.27
CA TRP A 387 6.80 -19.43 -2.33
C TRP A 387 6.89 -18.22 -3.27
N HIS A 388 6.41 -18.37 -4.51
CA HIS A 388 6.37 -17.30 -5.49
C HIS A 388 5.05 -17.30 -6.26
N MET A 389 4.74 -16.18 -6.90
CA MET A 389 3.63 -16.03 -7.84
C MET A 389 3.89 -16.85 -9.11
N ASN A 390 2.85 -17.16 -9.90
CA ASN A 390 3.08 -17.83 -11.20
C ASN A 390 4.01 -17.01 -12.11
N ASP A 391 3.73 -15.71 -12.28
CA ASP A 391 4.69 -14.76 -12.83
C ASP A 391 5.61 -14.19 -11.73
N ASN A 392 6.72 -14.89 -11.50
CA ASN A 392 7.76 -14.43 -10.57
C ASN A 392 8.67 -13.33 -11.16
N THR A 393 8.40 -12.87 -12.38
CA THR A 393 9.12 -11.77 -13.02
C THR A 393 8.55 -10.42 -12.64
N LYS A 394 7.50 -10.34 -11.82
CA LYS A 394 6.85 -9.10 -11.35
C LYS A 394 6.92 -9.01 -9.83
N THR A 395 7.14 -7.81 -9.31
CA THR A 395 7.06 -7.60 -7.86
C THR A 395 5.61 -7.69 -7.38
N ASN A 396 5.44 -8.00 -6.10
CA ASN A 396 4.18 -7.93 -5.38
C ASN A 396 3.44 -6.59 -5.58
N ALA A 397 4.19 -5.48 -5.62
CA ALA A 397 3.62 -4.16 -5.88
C ALA A 397 3.12 -4.01 -7.33
N GLU A 398 3.86 -4.49 -8.33
CA GLU A 398 3.43 -4.49 -9.74
C GLU A 398 2.13 -5.27 -9.92
N ILE A 399 2.04 -6.43 -9.26
CA ILE A 399 0.89 -7.35 -9.34
C ILE A 399 -0.36 -6.71 -8.74
N ILE A 400 -0.28 -6.17 -7.51
CA ILE A 400 -1.40 -5.46 -6.88
C ILE A 400 -1.80 -4.24 -7.71
N LEU A 401 -0.83 -3.47 -8.20
CA LEU A 401 -1.10 -2.28 -9.00
C LEU A 401 -1.82 -2.65 -10.30
N HIS A 402 -1.43 -3.74 -10.95
CA HIS A 402 -2.10 -4.26 -12.14
C HIS A 402 -3.54 -4.66 -11.84
N LEU A 403 -3.76 -5.46 -10.79
CA LEU A 403 -5.10 -5.84 -10.32
C LEU A 403 -5.99 -4.62 -10.07
N TYR A 404 -5.51 -3.62 -9.32
CA TYR A 404 -6.29 -2.44 -8.98
C TYR A 404 -6.57 -1.55 -10.20
N LYS A 405 -5.63 -1.43 -11.13
CA LYS A 405 -5.84 -0.72 -12.40
C LYS A 405 -6.90 -1.43 -13.26
N ALA A 406 -6.84 -2.75 -13.36
CA ALA A 406 -7.81 -3.56 -14.10
C ALA A 406 -9.24 -3.40 -13.50
N ILE A 407 -9.37 -3.51 -12.18
CA ILE A 407 -10.62 -3.25 -11.46
C ILE A 407 -11.13 -1.84 -11.75
N ARG A 408 -10.28 -0.82 -11.61
CA ARG A 408 -10.67 0.58 -11.83
C ARG A 408 -11.12 0.84 -13.26
N GLN A 409 -10.45 0.24 -14.25
CA GLN A 409 -10.82 0.36 -15.65
C GLN A 409 -12.21 -0.24 -15.90
N ALA A 410 -12.46 -1.45 -15.41
CA ALA A 410 -13.75 -2.12 -15.57
C ALA A 410 -14.90 -1.43 -14.80
N ALA A 411 -14.61 -0.88 -13.63
CA ALA A 411 -15.59 -0.16 -12.82
C ALA A 411 -16.09 1.15 -13.46
N GLY A 412 -15.31 1.74 -14.38
CA GLY A 412 -15.70 2.93 -15.14
C GLY A 412 -15.81 4.18 -14.26
N ASP A 413 -17.03 4.58 -13.92
CA ASP A 413 -17.39 5.74 -13.10
C ASP A 413 -17.99 5.36 -11.73
N MET A 414 -18.18 4.06 -11.45
CA MET A 414 -18.57 3.58 -10.13
C MET A 414 -17.53 4.00 -9.08
N TYR A 415 -17.98 4.26 -7.85
CA TYR A 415 -17.14 4.53 -6.69
C TYR A 415 -16.36 3.30 -6.24
#